data_AF-A0A2G6MV98-F1
#
_entry.id   AF-A0A2G6MV98-F1
#
_cell.length_a   1.000
_cell.length_b   1.000
_cell.length_c   1.000
_cell.angle_alpha   90.00
_cell.angle_beta   90.00
_cell.angle_gamma   90.00
#
_symmetry.space_group_name_H-M   'P 1'
#
loop_
_entity.id
_entity.type
_entity.pdbx_description
1 polymer ?
#
loop_
_entity_poly.entity_id
_entity_poly.type
_entity_poly.pdbx_seq_one_letter_code
_entity_poly.pdbx_strand_id
1 'polypeptide(L)' 'MKQLILFALFLTLLMSGCADLNKGKNGAIGGAAGGALIGQAIGHNTEATLIGAAIGTMLGYI' A
#
# COMPACT_ATOMS: atom_id res chain seq x y z
N MET A 1 -4.68 17.66 -4.48
CA MET A 1 -4.99 16.43 -3.73
C MET A 1 -4.50 15.16 -4.46
N LYS A 2 -5.00 14.83 -5.67
CA LYS A 2 -4.59 13.64 -6.45
C LYS A 2 -3.08 13.55 -6.76
N GLN A 3 -2.45 14.70 -7.04
CA GLN A 3 -1.01 14.80 -7.32
C GLN A 3 -0.15 14.47 -6.09
N LEU A 4 -0.62 14.81 -4.87
CA LEU A 4 0.08 14.54 -3.61
C LEU A 4 0.04 13.06 -3.22
N ILE A 5 -1.08 12.38 -3.51
CA ILE A 5 -1.24 10.94 -3.31
C ILE A 5 -0.37 10.16 -4.30
N LEU A 6 -0.34 10.59 -5.57
CA LEU A 6 0.58 10.02 -6.56
C LEU A 6 2.04 10.24 -6.17
N PHE A 7 2.39 11.41 -5.63
CA PHE A 7 3.76 11.70 -5.17
C PHE A 7 4.15 10.85 -3.96
N ALA A 8 3.26 10.69 -2.98
CA ALA A 8 3.48 9.86 -1.81
C ALA A 8 3.60 8.37 -2.17
N LEU A 9 2.77 7.88 -3.08
CA LEU A 9 2.83 6.51 -3.59
C LEU A 9 4.09 6.27 -4.42
N PHE A 10 4.53 7.26 -5.19
CA PHE A 10 5.78 7.18 -5.96
C PHE A 10 7.01 7.16 -5.04
N LEU A 11 6.98 7.92 -3.94
CA LEU A 11 8.06 7.99 -2.96
C LEU A 11 8.21 6.67 -2.16
N THR A 12 7.09 6.01 -1.82
CA THR A 12 7.12 4.69 -1.16
C THR A 12 7.55 3.57 -2.11
N LEU A 13 7.21 3.65 -3.40
CA LEU A 13 7.70 2.72 -4.43
C LEU A 13 9.21 2.88 -4.69
N LEU A 14 9.71 4.12 -4.74
CA LEU A 14 11.15 4.43 -4.91
C LEU A 14 12.00 3.88 -3.76
N MET A 15 11.49 3.92 -2.53
CA MET A 15 12.17 3.30 -1.37
C MET A 15 12.09 1.77 -1.37
N SER A 16 11.05 1.17 -1.97
CA SER A 16 10.91 -0.28 -2.06
C SER A 16 11.76 -0.91 -3.19
N GLY A 17 12.15 -0.13 -4.20
CA GLY A 17 12.94 -0.60 -5.35
C GLY A 17 14.41 -0.94 -5.05
N CYS A 18 14.94 -0.55 -3.88
CA CYS A 18 16.35 -0.80 -3.52
C CYS A 18 16.55 -2.00 -2.57
N ALA A 19 15.48 -2.67 -2.13
CA ALA A 19 15.56 -3.79 -1.19
C ALA A 19 14.91 -5.03 -1.80
N ASP A 20 15.78 -5.94 -2.27
CA ASP A 20 15.62 -7.37 -2.55
C ASP A 20 14.18 -7.94 -2.44
N LEU A 21 13.66 -8.46 -3.56
CA LEU A 21 12.31 -9.04 -3.70
C LEU A 21 12.19 -10.38 -2.95
N ASN A 22 12.20 -10.31 -1.63
CA ASN A 22 11.98 -11.47 -0.76
C ASN A 22 10.47 -11.79 -0.63
N LYS A 23 10.10 -13.03 -0.30
CA LYS A 23 8.68 -13.48 -0.26
C LYS A 23 7.77 -12.58 0.59
N GLY A 24 8.29 -12.05 1.71
CA GLY A 24 7.55 -11.11 2.55
C GLY A 24 7.28 -9.75 1.88
N LYS A 25 8.09 -9.32 0.91
CA LYS A 25 7.81 -8.11 0.13
C LYS A 25 6.66 -8.32 -0.86
N ASN A 26 6.62 -9.47 -1.55
CA ASN A 26 5.50 -9.79 -2.44
C ASN A 26 4.19 -9.89 -1.67
N GLY A 27 4.22 -10.48 -0.47
CA GLY A 27 3.09 -10.49 0.43
C GLY A 27 2.71 -9.07 0.89
N ALA A 28 3.68 -8.24 1.30
CA ALA A 28 3.43 -6.86 1.70
C ALA A 28 2.82 -6.00 0.57
N ILE A 29 3.30 -6.16 -0.68
CA ILE A 29 2.77 -5.44 -1.85
C ILE A 29 1.36 -5.95 -2.18
N GLY A 30 1.15 -7.27 -2.19
CA GLY A 30 -0.16 -7.87 -2.46
C GLY A 30 -1.19 -7.50 -1.39
N GLY A 31 -0.76 -7.48 -0.13
CA GLY A 31 -1.55 -7.03 1.01
C GLY A 31 -1.83 -5.53 0.95
N ALA A 32 -0.85 -4.69 0.61
CA ALA A 32 -1.06 -3.25 0.41
C ALA A 32 -2.11 -2.99 -0.67
N ALA A 33 -1.97 -3.66 -1.82
CA ALA A 33 -2.85 -3.48 -2.96
C ALA A 33 -4.27 -3.97 -2.61
N GLY A 34 -4.39 -5.16 -2.03
CA GLY A 34 -5.68 -5.71 -1.61
C GLY A 34 -6.35 -4.86 -0.53
N GLY A 35 -5.59 -4.47 0.49
CA GLY A 35 -6.07 -3.62 1.58
C GLY A 35 -6.44 -2.22 1.14
N ALA A 36 -5.68 -1.61 0.21
CA ALA A 36 -6.01 -0.31 -0.38
C ALA A 36 -7.30 -0.37 -1.22
N LEU A 37 -7.48 -1.44 -2.01
CA LEU A 37 -8.69 -1.63 -2.82
C LEU A 37 -9.93 -1.82 -1.94
N ILE A 38 -9.81 -2.63 -0.88
CA ILE A 38 -10.90 -2.84 0.09
C ILE A 38 -11.16 -1.54 0.87
N GLY A 39 -10.11 -0.82 1.29
CA GLY A 39 -10.21 0.47 1.97
C GLY A 39 -10.89 1.55 1.11
N GLN A 40 -10.57 1.60 -0.19
CA GLN A 40 -11.26 2.45 -1.16
C GLN A 40 -12.73 2.03 -1.30
N ALA A 41 -13.02 0.73 -1.43
CA ALA A 41 -14.36 0.22 -1.67
C ALA A 41 -15.32 0.42 -0.47
N ILE A 42 -14.80 0.35 0.76
CA ILE A 42 -15.61 0.50 1.98
C ILE A 42 -15.72 1.97 2.40
N GLY A 43 -14.61 2.71 2.40
CA GLY A 43 -14.57 4.04 2.98
C GLY A 43 -14.76 5.18 1.98
N HIS A 44 -14.63 4.94 0.67
CA HIS A 44 -14.71 5.96 -0.38
C HIS A 44 -13.86 7.23 -0.09
N ASN A 45 -12.81 7.10 0.73
CA ASN A 45 -11.97 8.20 1.16
C ASN A 45 -10.51 7.74 1.24
N THR A 46 -9.60 8.69 1.05
CA THR A 46 -8.15 8.47 1.02
C THR A 46 -7.64 7.90 2.35
N GLU A 47 -8.24 8.29 3.46
CA GLU A 47 -7.89 7.79 4.79
C GLU A 47 -8.20 6.29 4.93
N ALA A 48 -9.36 5.84 4.45
CA ALA A 48 -9.74 4.43 4.50
C ALA A 48 -8.82 3.57 3.62
N THR A 49 -8.41 4.10 2.48
CA THR A 49 -7.43 3.48 1.57
C THR A 49 -6.05 3.40 2.19
N LEU A 50 -5.62 4.45 2.91
CA LEU A 50 -4.35 4.48 3.61
C LEU A 50 -4.32 3.47 4.77
N ILE A 51 -5.40 3.42 5.56
CA ILE A 51 -5.57 2.46 6.65
C ILE A 51 -5.63 1.04 6.09
N GLY A 52 -6.40 0.82 5.03
CA GLY A 52 -6.50 -0.47 4.35
C GLY A 52 -5.16 -0.92 3.78
N ALA A 53 -4.42 -0.02 3.13
CA ALA A 53 -3.07 -0.30 2.64
C ALA A 53 -2.11 -0.63 3.79
N ALA A 54 -2.15 0.11 4.90
CA ALA A 54 -1.27 -0.09 6.05
C ALA A 54 -1.56 -1.40 6.80
N ILE A 55 -2.83 -1.75 6.98
CA ILE A 55 -3.23 -3.03 7.57
C ILE A 55 -2.90 -4.17 6.60
N GLY A 56 -3.15 -3.96 5.31
CA GLY A 56 -2.85 -4.90 4.26
C GLY A 56 -1.36 -5.19 4.11
N THR A 57 -0.49 -4.18 4.15
CA THR A 57 0.97 -4.38 4.14
C THR A 57 1.42 -5.15 5.37
N MET A 58 0.92 -4.79 6.56
CA MET A 58 1.24 -5.49 7.81
C MET A 58 0.83 -6.96 7.76
N LEU A 59 -0.40 -7.26 7.30
CA LEU A 59 -0.91 -8.63 7.18
C LEU A 59 -0.27 -9.42 6.05
N GLY A 60 0.18 -8.76 4.98
CA GLY A 60 0.87 -9.41 3.87
C GLY A 60 2.36 -9.61 4.12
N TYR A 61 2.96 -8.84 5.03
CA TYR A 61 4.38 -8.96 5.36
C TYR A 61 4.69 -10.12 6.32
N ILE A 62 3.72 -10.48 7.17
CA ILE A 62 3.78 -11.66 8.07
C ILE A 62 3.56 -12.96 7.30
#